data_AF-A0AAW4KWG8-F1
#
_entry.id   AF-A0AAW4KWG8-F1
#
_cell.length_a   1.000
_cell.length_b   1.000
_cell.length_c   1.000
_cell.angle_alpha   90.00
_cell.angle_beta   90.00
_cell.angle_gamma   90.00
#
_symmetry.space_group_name_H-M   'P 1'
#
loop_
_entity.id
_entity.type
_entity.pdbx_description
1 polymer ?
#
loop_
_entity_poly.entity_id
_entity_poly.type
_entity_poly.pdbx_seq_one_letter_code
_entity_poly.pdbx_strand_id
1 'polypeptide(L)'
;KPAQIALTGSTSEGLAMIYGGIKVRADQEILTTVHEHYATAFSLDFRVRKERTQVRKIRLFNNAHQVSADEVLGNIQRNIRRNTRVLG
;
A
#
# COMPACT_ATOMS: atom_id res chain seq x y z
N LYS A 1 -4.58 23.28 -10.40
CA LYS A 1 -3.73 22.91 -11.55
C LYS A 1 -4.32 21.66 -12.19
N PRO A 2 -5.00 21.76 -13.35
CA PRO A 2 -5.76 20.63 -13.93
C PRO A 2 -4.95 19.34 -14.14
N ALA A 3 -3.66 19.46 -14.48
CA ALA A 3 -2.77 18.32 -14.74
C ALA A 3 -2.49 17.38 -13.53
N GLN A 4 -2.99 17.69 -12.33
CA GLN A 4 -2.89 16.80 -11.17
C GLN A 4 -4.01 15.75 -11.12
N ILE A 5 -4.98 15.81 -12.04
CA ILE A 5 -6.13 14.91 -12.10
C ILE A 5 -5.97 14.01 -13.33
N ALA A 6 -5.71 12.72 -13.08
CA ALA A 6 -5.84 11.70 -14.12
C ALA A 6 -7.28 11.19 -14.14
N LEU A 7 -7.89 11.08 -15.31
CA LEU A 7 -9.23 10.52 -15.48
C LEU A 7 -9.11 9.01 -15.72
N THR A 8 -9.72 8.21 -14.85
CA THR A 8 -9.71 6.73 -14.91
C THR A 8 -11.14 6.19 -14.88
N GLY A 9 -11.37 4.99 -15.38
CA GLY A 9 -12.68 4.33 -15.38
C GLY A 9 -13.08 3.67 -14.05
N SER A 10 -12.15 3.49 -13.10
CA SER A 10 -12.45 2.93 -11.77
C SER A 10 -11.36 3.16 -10.73
N THR A 11 -11.67 2.91 -9.45
CA THR A 11 -10.66 2.84 -8.38
C THR A 11 -9.62 1.75 -8.64
N SER A 12 -10.03 0.58 -9.15
CA SER A 12 -9.12 -0.54 -9.46
C SER A 12 -8.10 -0.18 -10.53
N GLU A 13 -8.52 0.57 -11.56
CA GLU A 13 -7.64 1.07 -12.60
C GLU A 13 -6.58 2.03 -12.03
N GLY A 14 -7.01 2.97 -11.18
CA GLY A 14 -6.10 3.87 -10.49
C GLY A 14 -5.09 3.13 -9.59
N LEU A 15 -5.56 2.15 -8.81
CA LEU A 15 -4.71 1.33 -7.94
C LEU A 15 -3.70 0.51 -8.75
N ALA A 16 -4.11 -0.12 -9.84
CA ALA A 16 -3.22 -0.88 -10.71
C ALA A 16 -2.17 0.04 -11.39
N MET A 17 -2.57 1.23 -11.80
CA MET A 17 -1.66 2.23 -12.38
C MET A 17 -0.60 2.69 -11.36
N ILE A 18 -1.01 3.03 -10.14
CA ILE A 18 -0.08 3.50 -9.10
C ILE A 18 0.78 2.35 -8.56
N TYR A 19 0.18 1.28 -8.04
CA TYR A 19 0.94 0.18 -7.44
C TYR A 19 1.73 -0.62 -8.47
N GLY A 20 1.26 -0.72 -9.72
CA GLY A 20 2.01 -1.37 -10.80
C GLY A 20 3.08 -0.47 -11.44
N GLY A 21 2.86 0.85 -11.48
CA GLY A 21 3.74 1.78 -12.19
C GLY A 21 4.78 2.51 -11.32
N ILE A 22 4.57 2.59 -10.01
CA ILE A 22 5.51 3.29 -9.12
C ILE A 22 6.89 2.59 -9.12
N LYS A 23 7.97 3.35 -9.19
CA LYS A 23 9.33 2.79 -9.18
C LYS A 23 9.78 2.48 -7.75
N VAL A 24 10.05 1.20 -7.49
CA VAL A 24 10.57 0.68 -6.21
C VAL A 24 11.83 -0.12 -6.53
N ARG A 25 12.96 0.22 -5.91
CA ARG A 25 14.23 -0.50 -6.13
C ARG A 25 14.22 -1.85 -5.43
N ALA A 26 15.15 -2.74 -5.80
CA ALA A 26 15.26 -4.07 -5.22
C ALA A 26 15.56 -4.06 -3.70
N ASP A 27 16.21 -3.01 -3.20
CA ASP A 27 16.52 -2.80 -1.78
C ASP A 27 15.32 -2.24 -0.97
N GLN A 28 14.21 -1.89 -1.62
CA GLN A 28 13.08 -1.20 -1.03
C GLN A 28 11.83 -2.09 -0.89
N GLU A 29 10.95 -1.73 0.05
CA GLU A 29 9.66 -2.40 0.25
C GLU A 29 8.47 -1.46 0.04
N ILE A 30 7.34 -2.07 -0.30
CA ILE A 30 6.00 -1.50 -0.15
C ILE A 30 5.43 -2.05 1.17
N LEU A 31 5.10 -1.14 2.09
CA LEU A 31 4.35 -1.45 3.30
C LEU A 31 2.88 -1.13 3.08
N THR A 32 1.98 -2.05 3.40
CA THR A 32 0.53 -1.84 3.30
C THR A 32 -0.19 -2.54 4.46
N THR A 33 -1.51 -2.56 4.44
CA THR A 33 -2.31 -3.12 5.53
C THR A 33 -2.97 -4.45 5.15
N VAL A 34 -3.45 -5.19 6.15
CA VAL A 34 -4.35 -6.33 5.92
C VAL A 34 -5.79 -5.88 5.63
N HIS A 35 -6.05 -4.57 5.71
CA HIS A 35 -7.39 -3.97 5.58
C HIS A 35 -7.64 -3.41 4.18
N GLU A 36 -6.67 -3.56 3.28
CA GLU A 36 -6.81 -3.13 1.90
C GLU A 36 -7.93 -3.86 1.16
N HIS A 37 -8.56 -3.14 0.24
CA HIS A 37 -9.48 -3.73 -0.72
C HIS A 37 -8.77 -4.73 -1.65
N TYR A 38 -9.51 -5.69 -2.20
CA TYR A 38 -8.95 -6.74 -3.05
C TYR A 38 -8.12 -6.18 -4.22
N ALA A 39 -8.54 -5.05 -4.79
CA ALA A 39 -7.86 -4.43 -5.93
C ALA A 39 -6.41 -4.05 -5.60
N THR A 40 -6.14 -3.52 -4.41
CA THR A 40 -4.78 -3.27 -3.93
C THR A 40 -4.03 -4.58 -3.71
N ALA A 41 -4.67 -5.55 -3.03
CA ALA A 41 -4.04 -6.83 -2.72
C ALA A 41 -3.58 -7.57 -3.99
N PHE A 42 -4.43 -7.69 -5.00
CA PHE A 42 -4.08 -8.36 -6.26
C PHE A 42 -3.09 -7.54 -7.10
N SER A 43 -3.19 -6.21 -7.12
CA SER A 43 -2.21 -5.37 -7.82
C SER A 43 -0.80 -5.60 -7.27
N LEU A 44 -0.66 -5.66 -5.94
CA LEU A 44 0.60 -5.94 -5.27
C LEU A 44 1.06 -7.39 -5.48
N ASP A 45 0.16 -8.38 -5.41
CA ASP A 45 0.51 -9.79 -5.65
C ASP A 45 1.03 -10.00 -7.09
N PHE A 46 0.39 -9.38 -8.09
CA PHE A 46 0.89 -9.42 -9.47
C PHE A 46 2.23 -8.73 -9.62
N ARG A 47 2.44 -7.59 -8.94
CA ARG A 47 3.73 -6.93 -8.90
C ARG A 47 4.82 -7.81 -8.27
N VAL A 48 4.56 -8.47 -7.16
CA VAL A 48 5.51 -9.41 -6.52
C VAL A 48 5.89 -10.52 -7.51
N ARG A 49 4.91 -11.09 -8.22
CA ARG A 49 5.17 -12.15 -9.22
C ARG A 49 6.01 -11.65 -10.40
N LYS A 50 5.73 -10.44 -10.89
CA LYS A 50 6.36 -9.84 -12.07
C LYS A 50 7.76 -9.27 -11.78
N GLU A 51 7.89 -8.52 -10.69
CA GLU A 51 9.07 -7.68 -10.41
C GLU A 51 9.84 -8.11 -9.15
N ARG A 52 9.32 -9.10 -8.40
CA ARG A 52 9.90 -9.53 -7.12
C ARG A 52 10.02 -8.39 -6.09
N THR A 53 9.20 -7.35 -6.22
CA THR A 53 9.14 -6.25 -5.25
C THR A 53 8.79 -6.80 -3.87
N GLN A 54 9.49 -6.33 -2.83
CA GLN A 54 9.18 -6.71 -1.46
C GLN A 54 7.89 -6.03 -1.02
N VAL A 55 6.90 -6.81 -0.58
CA VAL A 55 5.62 -6.31 -0.06
C VAL A 55 5.40 -6.89 1.33
N ARG A 56 5.06 -6.04 2.29
CA ARG A 56 4.76 -6.44 3.67
C ARG A 56 3.44 -5.83 4.12
N LYS A 57 2.66 -6.62 4.85
CA LYS A 57 1.34 -6.23 5.38
C LYS A 57 1.38 -6.08 6.89
N ILE A 58 0.68 -5.09 7.42
CA ILE A 58 0.49 -4.87 8.85
C ILE A 58 -0.99 -4.79 9.22
N ARG A 59 -1.31 -5.15 10.46
CA ARG A 59 -2.63 -4.89 11.03
C ARG A 59 -2.60 -3.51 11.70
N LEU A 60 -3.54 -2.64 11.32
CA LEU A 60 -3.62 -1.30 11.91
C LEU A 60 -4.27 -1.28 13.30
N PHE A 61 -5.17 -2.22 13.55
CA PHE A 61 -5.94 -2.32 14.79
C PHE A 61 -6.44 -3.75 14.99
N ASN A 62 -6.66 -4.15 16.24
CA ASN A 62 -7.14 -5.48 16.57
C ASN A 62 -8.66 -5.63 16.45
N ASN A 63 -9.41 -4.63 16.91
CA ASN A 63 -10.87 -4.62 16.90
C ASN A 63 -11.38 -3.34 16.23
N ALA A 64 -12.09 -3.49 15.10
CA ALA A 64 -12.62 -2.36 14.35
C ALA A 64 -13.61 -1.50 15.16
N HIS A 65 -14.33 -2.09 16.12
CA HIS A 65 -15.29 -1.36 16.97
C HIS A 65 -14.63 -0.54 18.09
N GLN A 66 -13.36 -0.81 18.39
CA GLN A 66 -12.62 -0.15 19.48
C GLN A 66 -11.38 0.59 18.96
N VAL A 67 -11.27 0.76 17.64
CA VAL A 67 -10.12 1.39 17.00
C VAL A 67 -9.92 2.81 17.53
N SER A 68 -8.65 3.17 17.77
CA SER A 68 -8.26 4.54 18.09
C SER A 68 -7.20 5.06 17.11
N ALA A 69 -7.12 6.38 16.99
CA ALA A 69 -6.06 7.01 16.20
C ALA A 69 -4.67 6.64 16.73
N ASP A 70 -4.49 6.62 18.06
CA ASP A 70 -3.22 6.27 18.69
C ASP A 70 -2.79 4.82 18.40
N GLU A 71 -3.74 3.88 18.38
CA GLU A 71 -3.44 2.49 17.99
C GLU A 71 -2.98 2.42 16.53
N VAL A 72 -3.71 3.05 15.61
CA VAL A 72 -3.40 3.06 14.17
C VAL A 72 -2.04 3.72 13.91
N LEU A 73 -1.84 4.93 14.42
CA LEU A 73 -0.61 5.69 14.23
C LEU A 73 0.58 4.97 14.88
N GLY A 74 0.41 4.43 16.09
CA GLY A 74 1.44 3.65 16.77
C GLY A 74 1.82 2.39 15.99
N ASN A 75 0.85 1.70 15.40
CA ASN A 75 1.11 0.51 14.57
C ASN A 75 1.82 0.86 13.26
N ILE A 76 1.46 1.97 12.60
CA ILE A 76 2.19 2.46 11.42
C ILE A 76 3.63 2.82 11.79
N GLN A 77 3.81 3.68 12.81
CA GLN A 77 5.12 4.20 13.20
C GLN A 77 6.11 3.08 13.56
N ARG A 78 5.67 2.07 14.33
CA ARG A 78 6.53 0.92 14.70
C ARG A 78 6.91 0.04 13.53
N ASN A 79 6.14 0.07 12.44
CA ASN A 79 6.34 -0.81 11.30
C ASN A 79 7.04 -0.13 10.13
N ILE A 80 7.15 1.19 10.06
CA ILE A 80 7.98 1.85 9.04
C ILE A 80 9.44 1.45 9.25
N ARG A 81 10.11 1.06 8.17
CA ARG A 81 11.53 0.71 8.13
C ARG A 81 12.29 1.70 7.26
N ARG A 82 13.62 1.71 7.41
CA ARG A 82 14.51 2.56 6.57
C ARG A 82 14.33 2.30 5.07
N ASN A 83 13.92 1.10 4.67
CA ASN A 83 13.70 0.71 3.29
C ASN A 83 12.23 0.79 2.83
N THR A 84 11.30 1.25 3.68
CA THR A 84 9.90 1.47 3.28
C THR A 84 9.85 2.64 2.30
N ARG A 85 9.59 2.36 1.02
CA ARG A 85 9.54 3.37 -0.05
C ARG A 85 8.12 3.84 -0.34
N VAL A 86 7.15 2.94 -0.18
CA VAL A 86 5.73 3.21 -0.39
C VAL A 86 4.98 2.75 0.85
N LEU A 87 4.10 3.60 1.36
CA LEU A 87 3.10 3.25 2.35
C LEU A 87 1.74 3.30 1.67
N GLY A 88 1.10 2.14 1.58
CA GLY A 88 -0.24 1.95 1.05
C GLY A 88 -1.29 1.96 2.13
#